data_AF-A0A2V6ZD19-F1
#
_entry.id   AF-A0A2V6ZD19-F1
#
_cell.length_a   1.000
_cell.length_b   1.000
_cell.length_c   1.000
_cell.angle_alpha   90.00
_cell.angle_beta   90.00
_cell.angle_gamma   90.00
#
_symmetry.space_group_name_H-M   'P 1'
#
loop_
_entity.id
_entity.type
_entity.pdbx_description
1 polymer ?
#
loop_
_entity_poly.entity_id
_entity_poly.type
_entity_poly.pdbx_seq_one_letter_code
_entity_poly.pdbx_strand_id
1 'polypeptide(L)'
;MRLHSFRSFRGRLVAVFVGLFAVILATCFLVVAVTVRASARHEIGEELRLAGTLFVRQLESRSQQLVAATRLLSGDFALKTAAATADQETTRSVLANHRQRIEADVLMLVSPEGSIAADTRQPGRLGAAFPLSRLLEEADQAGEASRIAVIDGGLYRLAIVPLLAPVPIAWLCAGFAIDDRSAADLRRLTGLHVSFLRRQDSGFTMHASTLDGADRDELQRGLAAARTAGVIKLGGHPHVIRAEPVSDEVLVVLQRPLAEALQPYDSLFTTLLAVGSAGLVLALVGAVAVARRMSRPVRELVRVARQVSAGDFGTAVSVGRRDELGELGTTFNQMLAGLRDRERVRAALARAEGLKRFFSPQLAEILSAGDESVLASHRREITVLFCDLRGFTAFADTADPEEVMRLLRDYHETVGALISRYEGTLERFTGDGLMVFFNDPVPCPDPAARAVRMAIEMRDAVQRLLEEWRRRGHALGFGTGIDMGYATVGRIGFEGRFDYAAIGTVTNLSARLCQEAGDGQILVSQRVYAEVESLVEAVPLGALTLRGFTRPLIAFSLLRLRADGPEARQLSAKDEQPLAREQTG
;
A
#
# COMPACT_ATOMS: atom_id res chain seq x y z
N MET A 1 -1.12 13.84 10.87
CA MET A 1 -0.70 12.49 11.31
C MET A 1 -0.15 11.73 10.10
N ARG A 2 1.17 11.51 10.00
CA ARG A 2 1.80 10.92 8.80
C ARG A 2 1.37 9.46 8.63
N LEU A 3 0.57 9.15 7.60
CA LEU A 3 0.09 7.81 7.20
C LEU A 3 1.20 6.80 6.81
N HIS A 4 2.47 7.04 7.15
CA HIS A 4 3.63 6.27 6.69
C HIS A 4 4.00 5.05 7.54
N SER A 5 3.32 4.76 8.67
CA SER A 5 3.69 3.60 9.51
C SER A 5 3.15 2.26 8.99
N PHE A 6 2.13 2.25 8.13
CA PHE A 6 1.55 1.01 7.62
C PHE A 6 2.30 0.50 6.38
N ARG A 7 3.17 -0.51 6.61
CA ARG A 7 3.93 -1.21 5.55
C ARG A 7 3.07 -2.01 4.58
N SER A 8 1.84 -2.39 4.96
CA SER A 8 0.94 -3.17 4.10
C SER A 8 -0.17 -2.31 3.47
N PHE A 9 -0.48 -2.56 2.19
CA PHE A 9 -1.61 -1.93 1.49
C PHE A 9 -2.93 -2.04 2.26
N ARG A 10 -3.19 -3.23 2.83
CA ARG A 10 -4.36 -3.48 3.71
C ARG A 10 -4.39 -2.54 4.91
N GLY A 11 -3.26 -2.34 5.57
CA GLY A 11 -3.17 -1.44 6.73
C GLY A 11 -3.46 0.01 6.37
N ARG A 12 -2.95 0.49 5.22
CA ARG A 12 -3.24 1.84 4.73
C ARG A 12 -4.72 2.03 4.42
N LEU A 13 -5.36 1.07 3.74
CA LEU A 13 -6.78 1.15 3.41
C LEU A 13 -7.64 1.24 4.68
N VAL A 14 -7.40 0.37 5.66
CA VAL A 14 -8.12 0.38 6.95
C VAL A 14 -7.88 1.71 7.68
N ALA A 15 -6.64 2.17 7.74
CA ALA A 15 -6.31 3.43 8.42
C ALA A 15 -7.01 4.64 7.79
N VAL A 16 -7.12 4.69 6.46
CA VAL A 16 -7.83 5.78 5.76
C VAL A 16 -9.32 5.75 6.05
N PHE A 17 -9.99 4.60 5.90
CA PHE A 17 -11.44 4.50 6.13
C PHE A 17 -11.82 4.76 7.59
N VAL A 18 -11.14 4.10 8.52
CA VAL A 18 -11.40 4.27 9.97
C VAL A 18 -10.99 5.66 10.43
N GLY A 19 -9.87 6.19 9.92
CA GLY A 19 -9.41 7.54 10.25
C GLY A 19 -10.39 8.62 9.78
N LEU A 20 -10.89 8.52 8.53
CA LEU A 20 -11.89 9.44 8.01
C LEU A 20 -13.19 9.39 8.84
N PHE A 21 -13.65 8.18 9.15
CA PHE A 21 -14.85 7.99 9.98
C PHE A 21 -14.68 8.57 11.39
N ALA A 22 -13.52 8.34 12.03
CA ALA A 22 -13.21 8.90 13.33
C ALA A 22 -13.16 10.44 13.32
N VAL A 23 -12.62 11.05 12.26
CA VAL A 23 -12.60 12.52 12.09
C VAL A 23 -14.02 13.07 11.93
N ILE A 24 -14.89 12.39 11.17
CA ILE A 24 -16.30 12.79 11.02
C ILE A 24 -17.01 12.70 12.38
N LEU A 25 -16.83 11.61 13.12
CA LEU A 25 -17.42 11.45 14.46
C LEU A 25 -16.92 12.53 15.43
N ALA A 26 -15.61 12.79 15.46
CA ALA A 26 -15.03 13.81 16.34
C ALA A 26 -15.54 15.21 15.99
N THR A 27 -15.66 15.54 14.70
CA THR A 27 -16.23 16.81 14.24
C THR A 27 -17.71 16.92 14.63
N CYS A 28 -18.50 15.86 14.42
CA CYS A 28 -19.91 15.84 14.79
C CYS A 28 -20.08 16.04 16.31
N PHE A 29 -19.31 15.31 17.12
CA PHE A 29 -19.31 15.45 18.57
C PHE A 29 -18.91 16.87 19.01
N LEU A 30 -17.88 17.44 18.40
CA LEU A 30 -17.44 18.80 18.70
C LEU A 30 -18.52 19.84 18.37
N VAL A 31 -19.14 19.74 17.19
CA VAL A 31 -20.23 20.63 16.78
C VAL A 31 -21.40 20.52 17.75
N VAL A 32 -21.84 19.31 18.08
CA VAL A 32 -22.91 19.09 19.07
C VAL A 32 -22.53 19.69 20.42
N ALA A 33 -21.31 19.45 20.92
CA ALA A 33 -20.85 19.96 22.20
C ALA A 33 -20.81 21.49 22.26
N VAL A 34 -20.36 22.14 21.18
CA VAL A 34 -20.33 23.60 21.08
C VAL A 34 -21.76 24.16 21.00
N THR A 35 -22.61 23.57 20.17
CA THR A 35 -24.01 24.00 19.99
C THR A 35 -24.79 23.84 21.30
N VAL A 36 -24.72 22.69 21.97
CA VAL A 36 -25.41 22.46 23.25
C VAL A 36 -24.98 23.47 24.31
N ARG A 37 -23.67 23.76 24.42
CA ARG A 37 -23.17 24.78 25.36
C ARG A 37 -23.66 26.19 25.00
N ALA A 38 -23.74 26.53 23.71
CA ALA A 38 -24.27 27.81 23.27
C ALA A 38 -25.77 27.93 23.54
N SER A 39 -26.54 26.88 23.24
CA SER A 39 -27.98 26.79 23.53
C SER A 39 -28.26 26.90 25.02
N ALA A 40 -27.56 26.13 25.86
CA ALA A 40 -27.74 26.18 27.32
C ALA A 40 -27.44 27.58 27.89
N ARG A 41 -26.41 28.28 27.38
CA ARG A 41 -26.12 29.66 27.79
C ARG A 41 -27.23 30.63 27.37
N HIS A 42 -27.77 30.47 26.17
CA HIS A 42 -28.85 31.31 25.67
C HIS A 42 -30.13 31.10 26.49
N GLU A 43 -30.49 29.84 26.76
CA GLU A 43 -31.65 29.47 27.57
C GLU A 43 -31.55 30.05 28.99
N ILE A 44 -30.43 29.87 29.69
CA ILE A 44 -30.22 30.49 31.01
C ILE A 44 -30.29 32.02 30.88
N GLY A 45 -29.69 32.61 29.84
CA GLY A 45 -29.73 34.06 29.64
C GLY A 45 -31.16 34.61 29.56
N GLU A 46 -32.05 33.92 28.83
CA GLU A 46 -33.47 34.28 28.74
C GLU A 46 -34.22 34.04 30.04
N GLU A 47 -33.97 32.93 30.73
CA GLU A 47 -34.52 32.64 32.06
C GLU A 47 -34.15 33.75 33.06
N LEU A 48 -32.87 34.12 33.13
CA LEU A 48 -32.38 35.20 33.98
C LEU A 48 -32.97 36.56 33.61
N ARG A 49 -33.18 36.84 32.32
CA ARG A 49 -33.80 38.10 31.85
C ARG A 49 -35.28 38.19 32.28
N LEU A 50 -36.03 37.10 32.12
CA LEU A 50 -37.42 37.01 32.55
C LEU A 50 -37.53 37.11 34.08
N ALA A 51 -36.70 36.33 34.80
CA ALA A 51 -36.64 36.35 36.26
C ALA A 51 -36.23 37.73 36.78
N GLY A 52 -35.25 38.40 36.16
CA GLY A 52 -34.80 39.75 36.52
C GLY A 52 -35.91 40.79 36.38
N THR A 53 -36.66 40.73 35.28
CA THR A 53 -37.79 41.64 35.05
C THR A 53 -38.90 41.42 36.10
N LEU A 54 -39.27 40.16 36.36
CA LEU A 54 -40.25 39.82 37.39
C LEU A 54 -39.77 40.23 38.78
N PHE A 55 -38.48 40.07 39.04
CA PHE A 55 -37.86 40.40 40.31
C PHE A 55 -37.90 41.90 40.61
N VAL A 56 -37.49 42.74 39.65
CA VAL A 56 -37.56 44.21 39.80
C VAL A 56 -39.01 44.64 40.04
N ARG A 57 -39.99 44.06 39.33
CA ARG A 57 -41.42 44.33 39.56
C ARG A 57 -41.88 43.90 40.95
N GLN A 58 -41.40 42.76 41.45
CA GLN A 58 -41.72 42.26 42.78
C GLN A 58 -41.14 43.17 43.88
N LEU A 59 -39.92 43.69 43.69
CA LEU A 59 -39.33 44.67 44.59
C LEU A 59 -40.14 45.96 44.62
N GLU A 60 -40.55 46.46 43.46
CA GLU A 60 -41.38 47.66 43.34
C GLU A 60 -42.74 47.48 44.04
N SER A 61 -43.38 46.33 43.86
CA SER A 61 -44.63 46.02 44.59
C SER A 61 -44.43 46.01 46.11
N ARG A 62 -43.32 45.45 46.60
CA ARG A 62 -42.99 45.47 48.04
C ARG A 62 -42.62 46.87 48.54
N SER A 63 -42.03 47.74 47.70
CA SER A 63 -41.81 49.16 47.99
C SER A 63 -43.15 49.87 48.22
N GLN A 64 -44.10 49.68 47.33
CA GLN A 64 -45.45 50.27 47.45
C GLN A 64 -46.20 49.76 48.68
N GLN A 65 -46.08 48.48 49.02
CA GLN A 65 -46.64 47.91 50.25
C GLN A 65 -46.05 48.55 51.51
N LEU A 66 -44.72 48.79 51.53
CA LEU A 66 -44.07 49.47 52.64
C LEU A 66 -44.53 50.93 52.76
N VAL A 67 -44.64 51.67 51.65
CA VAL A 67 -45.17 53.04 51.65
C VAL A 67 -46.59 53.07 52.23
N ALA A 68 -47.47 52.17 51.77
CA ALA A 68 -48.84 52.06 52.27
C ALA A 68 -48.89 51.76 53.77
N ALA A 69 -48.06 50.81 54.26
CA ALA A 69 -47.97 50.49 55.68
C ALA A 69 -47.47 51.70 56.49
N THR A 70 -46.45 52.41 55.99
CA THR A 70 -45.86 53.59 56.65
C THR A 70 -46.86 54.75 56.71
N ARG A 71 -47.63 54.97 55.64
CA ARG A 71 -48.69 55.97 55.58
C ARG A 71 -49.81 55.70 56.59
N LEU A 72 -50.15 54.43 56.83
CA LEU A 72 -51.10 54.07 57.89
C LEU A 72 -50.56 54.43 59.28
N LEU A 73 -49.26 54.21 59.52
CA LEU A 73 -48.63 54.58 60.80
C LEU A 73 -48.52 56.10 60.99
N SER A 74 -48.26 56.88 59.93
CA SER A 74 -48.22 58.34 60.05
C SER A 74 -49.58 58.95 60.39
N GLY A 75 -50.67 58.20 60.22
CA GLY A 75 -51.99 58.57 60.70
C GLY A 75 -52.20 58.43 62.20
N ASP A 76 -51.39 57.63 62.90
CA ASP A 76 -51.59 57.24 64.30
C ASP A 76 -51.43 58.42 65.26
N PHE A 77 -52.39 58.56 66.19
CA PHE A 77 -52.43 59.68 67.12
C PHE A 77 -51.26 59.68 68.09
N ALA A 78 -50.85 58.50 68.60
CA ALA A 78 -49.75 58.40 69.56
C ALA A 78 -48.42 58.83 68.93
N LEU A 79 -48.22 58.52 67.65
CA LEU A 79 -47.03 58.93 66.91
C LEU A 79 -46.99 60.45 66.67
N LYS A 80 -48.14 61.06 66.31
CA LYS A 80 -48.25 62.51 66.13
C LYS A 80 -48.01 63.27 67.43
N THR A 81 -48.59 62.82 68.53
CA THR A 81 -48.38 63.44 69.84
C THR A 81 -46.92 63.35 70.26
N ALA A 82 -46.30 62.18 70.15
CA ALA A 82 -44.91 61.99 70.52
C ALA A 82 -43.98 62.91 69.70
N ALA A 83 -44.16 62.96 68.38
CA ALA A 83 -43.40 63.84 67.49
C ALA A 83 -43.56 65.34 67.83
N ALA A 84 -44.76 65.77 68.23
CA ALA A 84 -45.04 67.18 68.58
C ALA A 84 -44.48 67.58 69.96
N THR A 85 -44.40 66.65 70.92
CA THR A 85 -43.92 66.92 72.28
C THR A 85 -42.40 67.09 72.38
N ALA A 86 -41.65 66.82 71.31
CA ALA A 86 -40.18 66.88 71.23
C ALA A 86 -39.43 66.06 72.30
N ASP A 87 -40.12 65.16 73.02
CA ASP A 87 -39.48 64.23 73.95
C ASP A 87 -38.92 63.01 73.20
N GLN A 88 -37.60 62.89 73.23
CA GLN A 88 -36.85 61.90 72.46
C GLN A 88 -37.11 60.47 72.96
N GLU A 89 -37.24 60.27 74.28
CA GLU A 89 -37.43 58.94 74.86
C GLU A 89 -38.83 58.40 74.57
N THR A 90 -39.86 59.25 74.73
CA THR A 90 -41.23 58.90 74.36
C THR A 90 -41.38 58.64 72.86
N THR A 91 -40.81 59.50 72.01
CA THR A 91 -40.87 59.32 70.54
C THR A 91 -40.21 58.01 70.11
N ARG A 92 -39.04 57.69 70.67
CA ARG A 92 -38.34 56.44 70.38
C ARG A 92 -39.14 55.21 70.83
N SER A 93 -39.74 55.25 72.02
CA SER A 93 -40.57 54.14 72.52
C SER A 93 -41.79 53.90 71.62
N VAL A 94 -42.48 54.97 71.22
CA VAL A 94 -43.61 54.89 70.29
C VAL A 94 -43.18 54.33 68.93
N LEU A 95 -42.06 54.80 68.38
CA LEU A 95 -41.51 54.24 67.14
C LEU A 95 -41.10 52.77 67.30
N ALA A 96 -40.50 52.36 68.42
CA ALA A 96 -40.13 50.96 68.64
C ALA A 96 -41.35 50.02 68.62
N ASN A 97 -42.48 50.45 69.21
CA ASN A 97 -43.74 49.71 69.16
C ASN A 97 -44.31 49.62 67.73
N HIS A 98 -44.31 50.73 67.00
CA HIS A 98 -44.79 50.77 65.62
C HIS A 98 -43.89 49.98 64.67
N ARG A 99 -42.58 49.95 64.93
CA ARG A 99 -41.60 49.13 64.20
C ARG A 99 -41.96 47.66 64.29
N GLN A 100 -42.30 47.17 65.49
CA GLN A 100 -42.74 45.78 65.69
C GLN A 100 -44.09 45.51 65.00
N ARG A 101 -45.02 46.47 64.99
CA ARG A 101 -46.36 46.31 64.41
C ARG A 101 -46.36 46.09 62.89
N ILE A 102 -45.44 46.72 62.17
CA ILE A 102 -45.27 46.52 60.72
C ILE A 102 -44.07 45.62 60.40
N GLU A 103 -43.47 44.99 61.42
CA GLU A 103 -42.29 44.13 61.32
C GLU A 103 -41.09 44.79 60.63
N ALA A 104 -40.97 46.12 60.67
CA ALA A 104 -39.87 46.85 60.06
C ALA A 104 -38.54 46.63 60.81
N ASP A 105 -37.43 46.69 60.09
CA ASP A 105 -36.10 46.61 60.69
C ASP A 105 -35.67 47.94 61.31
N VAL A 106 -36.16 49.04 60.74
CA VAL A 106 -35.88 50.40 61.23
C VAL A 106 -37.08 51.32 61.00
N LEU A 107 -37.36 52.14 62.00
CA LEU A 107 -38.14 53.36 61.89
C LEU A 107 -37.29 54.55 62.34
N MET A 108 -37.37 55.63 61.59
CA MET A 108 -36.76 56.93 61.91
C MET A 108 -37.81 58.02 61.78
N LEU A 109 -37.72 59.02 62.64
CA LEU A 109 -38.42 60.28 62.49
C LEU A 109 -37.41 61.34 62.08
N VAL A 110 -37.68 62.06 61.01
CA VAL A 110 -36.81 63.09 60.45
C VAL A 110 -37.54 64.42 60.56
N SER A 111 -36.89 65.46 61.06
CA SER A 111 -37.47 66.80 61.16
C SER A 111 -37.73 67.38 59.75
N PRO A 112 -38.59 68.40 59.61
CA PRO A 112 -38.80 69.08 58.34
C PRO A 112 -37.50 69.65 57.72
N GLU A 113 -36.52 70.00 58.56
CA GLU A 113 -35.20 70.50 58.16
C GLU A 113 -34.23 69.37 57.74
N GLY A 114 -34.66 68.11 57.78
CA GLY A 114 -33.86 66.96 57.35
C GLY A 114 -32.91 66.41 58.41
N SER A 115 -33.12 66.73 59.70
CA SER A 115 -32.32 66.16 60.81
C SER A 115 -33.02 64.95 61.44
N ILE A 116 -32.28 63.96 61.95
CA ILE A 116 -32.87 62.77 62.56
C ILE A 116 -33.39 63.12 63.97
N ALA A 117 -34.71 63.13 64.15
CA ALA A 117 -35.38 63.43 65.41
C ALA A 117 -35.54 62.20 66.31
N ALA A 118 -35.66 61.00 65.72
CA ALA A 118 -35.65 59.73 66.45
C ALA A 118 -35.19 58.59 65.53
N ASP A 119 -34.48 57.61 66.08
CA ASP A 119 -33.99 56.42 65.37
C ASP A 119 -34.12 55.19 66.27
N THR A 120 -34.82 54.17 65.78
CA THR A 120 -35.04 52.90 66.52
C THR A 120 -33.84 51.97 66.48
N ARG A 121 -32.88 52.17 65.56
CA ARG A 121 -31.70 51.34 65.35
C ARG A 121 -30.43 51.98 65.94
N GLN A 122 -30.22 53.28 65.74
CA GLN A 122 -29.02 53.98 66.24
C GLN A 122 -29.37 55.27 67.01
N PRO A 123 -29.59 55.17 68.33
CA PRO A 123 -29.96 56.31 69.16
C PRO A 123 -28.90 57.43 69.23
N GLY A 124 -27.65 57.14 68.85
CA GLY A 124 -26.55 58.12 68.86
C GLY A 124 -26.53 59.10 67.68
N ARG A 125 -27.48 58.99 66.72
CA ARG A 125 -27.54 59.86 65.51
C ARG A 125 -28.54 61.01 65.61
N LEU A 126 -29.12 61.23 66.79
CA LEU A 126 -30.09 62.30 67.01
C LEU A 126 -29.47 63.65 66.66
N GLY A 127 -30.17 64.44 65.85
CA GLY A 127 -29.73 65.74 65.33
C GLY A 127 -28.78 65.68 64.14
N ALA A 128 -28.30 64.51 63.72
CA ALA A 128 -27.50 64.39 62.51
C ALA A 128 -28.37 64.57 61.24
N ALA A 129 -27.76 65.02 60.15
CA ALA A 129 -28.46 65.10 58.86
C ALA A 129 -28.89 63.71 58.36
N PHE A 130 -30.11 63.61 57.83
CA PHE A 130 -30.62 62.40 57.22
C PHE A 130 -29.77 62.05 55.98
N PRO A 131 -29.18 60.84 55.90
CA PRO A 131 -28.14 60.52 54.92
C PRO A 131 -28.63 60.43 53.47
N LEU A 132 -29.95 60.47 53.22
CA LEU A 132 -30.55 60.30 51.90
C LEU A 132 -31.37 61.54 51.51
N SER A 133 -30.70 62.67 51.29
CA SER A 133 -31.36 63.95 50.93
C SER A 133 -32.28 63.81 49.72
N ARG A 134 -31.87 63.09 48.68
CA ARG A 134 -32.71 62.85 47.49
C ARG A 134 -34.04 62.15 47.80
N LEU A 135 -34.03 61.19 48.73
CA LEU A 135 -35.26 60.49 49.12
C LEU A 135 -36.22 61.44 49.84
N LEU A 136 -35.69 62.36 50.64
CA LEU A 136 -36.46 63.38 51.33
C LEU A 136 -37.02 64.43 50.35
N GLU A 137 -36.21 64.90 49.40
CA GLU A 137 -36.62 65.82 48.33
C GLU A 137 -37.73 65.23 47.46
N GLU A 138 -37.62 63.95 47.09
CA GLU A 138 -38.66 63.23 46.33
C GLU A 138 -39.98 63.17 47.12
N ALA A 139 -39.88 62.91 48.42
CA ALA A 139 -41.06 62.83 49.27
C ALA A 139 -41.72 64.18 49.54
N ASP A 140 -40.92 65.25 49.67
CA ASP A 140 -41.40 66.62 49.78
C ASP A 140 -42.21 67.03 48.54
N GLN A 141 -41.75 66.61 47.36
CA GLN A 141 -42.43 66.90 46.09
C GLN A 141 -43.67 66.01 45.83
N ALA A 142 -43.57 64.70 46.09
CA ALA A 142 -44.59 63.73 45.74
C ALA A 142 -45.55 63.37 46.88
N GLY A 143 -45.30 63.87 48.09
CA GLY A 143 -46.05 63.53 49.31
C GLY A 143 -45.67 62.19 49.94
N GLU A 144 -44.79 61.42 49.29
CA GLU A 144 -44.16 60.20 49.78
C GLU A 144 -43.09 59.74 48.79
N ALA A 145 -42.13 58.95 49.24
CA ALA A 145 -41.16 58.32 48.35
C ALA A 145 -40.68 56.98 48.91
N SER A 146 -40.17 56.12 48.02
CA SER A 146 -39.52 54.86 48.42
C SER A 146 -38.29 54.60 47.56
N ARG A 147 -37.23 54.08 48.18
CA ARG A 147 -35.95 53.83 47.51
C ARG A 147 -35.18 52.70 48.19
N ILE A 148 -34.44 51.94 47.39
CA ILE A 148 -33.43 51.01 47.90
C ILE A 148 -32.09 51.76 48.01
N ALA A 149 -31.57 51.87 49.22
CA ALA A 149 -30.37 52.64 49.52
C ALA A 149 -29.57 52.02 50.66
N VAL A 150 -28.29 52.40 50.76
CA VAL A 150 -27.41 51.95 51.84
C VAL A 150 -27.39 52.99 52.95
N ILE A 151 -27.70 52.55 54.17
CA ILE A 151 -27.59 53.33 55.40
C ILE A 151 -26.69 52.55 56.36
N ASP A 152 -25.62 53.20 56.85
CA ASP A 152 -24.70 52.65 57.85
C ASP A 152 -24.12 51.27 57.46
N GLY A 153 -23.76 51.13 56.19
CA GLY A 153 -23.21 49.89 55.63
C GLY A 153 -24.25 48.79 55.34
N GLY A 154 -25.49 48.93 55.82
CA GLY A 154 -26.59 48.01 55.52
C GLY A 154 -27.40 48.49 54.31
N LEU A 155 -27.89 47.55 53.50
CA LEU A 155 -28.80 47.84 52.40
C LEU A 155 -30.25 47.78 52.90
N TYR A 156 -31.07 48.78 52.57
CA TYR A 156 -32.46 48.86 53.00
C TYR A 156 -33.36 49.24 51.84
N ARG A 157 -34.58 48.70 51.86
CA ARG A 157 -35.73 49.30 51.17
C ARG A 157 -36.40 50.25 52.15
N LEU A 158 -36.41 51.53 51.81
CA LEU A 158 -36.90 52.61 52.67
C LEU A 158 -38.13 53.25 52.04
N ALA A 159 -39.11 53.59 52.86
CA ALA A 159 -40.22 54.46 52.50
C ALA A 159 -40.24 55.65 53.45
N ILE A 160 -40.52 56.83 52.93
CA ILE A 160 -40.66 58.04 53.72
C ILE A 160 -41.99 58.70 53.39
N VAL A 161 -42.74 59.08 54.43
CA VAL A 161 -44.07 59.70 54.33
C VAL A 161 -44.16 60.86 55.33
N PRO A 162 -44.95 61.90 55.05
CA PRO A 162 -45.08 63.03 55.96
C PRO A 162 -45.94 62.66 57.17
N LEU A 163 -45.56 63.18 58.32
CA LEU A 163 -46.36 63.19 59.54
C LEU A 163 -47.09 64.53 59.65
N LEU A 164 -48.39 64.52 59.41
CA LEU A 164 -49.19 65.74 59.27
C LEU A 164 -49.90 66.13 60.58
N ALA A 165 -49.79 67.42 60.94
CA ALA A 165 -50.63 68.12 61.90
C ALA A 165 -50.88 69.57 61.42
N PRO A 166 -52.10 69.84 60.92
CA PRO A 166 -52.40 70.34 59.55
C PRO A 166 -51.31 70.41 58.47
N VAL A 167 -50.07 70.75 58.82
CA VAL A 167 -48.88 70.79 57.95
C VAL A 167 -47.89 69.68 58.35
N PRO A 168 -46.90 69.32 57.50
CA PRO A 168 -45.86 68.36 57.89
C PRO A 168 -45.07 68.86 59.11
N ILE A 169 -45.13 68.13 60.23
CA ILE A 169 -44.36 68.42 61.44
C ILE A 169 -43.08 67.55 61.53
N ALA A 170 -43.04 66.46 60.76
CA ALA A 170 -41.89 65.57 60.62
C ALA A 170 -42.12 64.64 59.40
N TRP A 171 -41.10 63.86 59.07
CA TRP A 171 -41.13 62.79 58.09
C TRP A 171 -40.91 61.44 58.79
N LEU A 172 -41.82 60.50 58.58
CA LEU A 172 -41.68 59.13 59.07
C LEU A 172 -41.00 58.30 58.00
N CYS A 173 -39.81 57.79 58.30
CA CYS A 173 -39.06 56.87 57.46
C CYS A 173 -39.12 55.46 58.03
N ALA A 174 -39.56 54.50 57.23
CA ALA A 174 -39.59 53.09 57.58
C ALA A 174 -38.72 52.28 56.63
N GLY A 175 -38.05 51.25 57.15
CA GLY A 175 -37.09 50.46 56.39
C GLY A 175 -37.15 48.97 56.68
N PHE A 176 -37.04 48.18 55.62
CA PHE A 176 -36.73 46.75 55.68
C PHE A 176 -35.31 46.51 55.19
N ALA A 177 -34.53 45.76 55.94
CA ALA A 177 -33.18 45.36 55.58
C ALA A 177 -33.23 44.40 54.38
N ILE A 178 -32.31 44.59 53.44
CA ILE A 178 -32.01 43.64 52.38
C ILE A 178 -30.68 42.99 52.73
N ASP A 179 -30.77 41.81 53.35
CA ASP A 179 -29.66 41.00 53.82
C ASP A 179 -29.63 39.63 53.12
N ASP A 180 -28.72 38.76 53.55
CA ASP A 180 -28.60 37.39 53.02
C ASP A 180 -29.90 36.58 53.15
N ARG A 181 -30.77 36.89 54.15
CA ARG A 181 -32.09 36.24 54.29
C ARG A 181 -33.02 36.66 53.16
N SER A 182 -33.06 37.96 52.85
CA SER A 182 -33.79 38.47 51.69
C SER A 182 -33.33 37.81 50.39
N ALA A 183 -32.02 37.65 50.19
CA ALA A 183 -31.46 36.94 49.04
C ALA A 183 -31.88 35.45 49.02
N ALA A 184 -31.85 34.77 50.17
CA ALA A 184 -32.24 33.37 50.30
C ALA A 184 -33.73 33.12 50.01
N ASP A 185 -34.61 34.02 50.46
CA ASP A 185 -36.04 33.95 50.17
C ASP A 185 -36.33 34.08 48.68
N LEU A 186 -35.56 34.92 47.98
CA LEU A 186 -35.67 35.09 46.53
C LEU A 186 -35.13 33.88 45.76
N ARG A 187 -34.06 33.26 46.24
CA ARG A 187 -33.58 31.98 45.69
C ARG A 187 -34.62 30.88 45.86
N ARG A 188 -35.34 30.84 46.99
CA ARG A 188 -36.44 29.87 47.19
C ARG A 188 -37.58 30.05 46.19
N LEU A 189 -37.86 31.28 45.77
CA LEU A 189 -38.92 31.58 44.80
C LEU A 189 -38.50 31.31 43.34
N THR A 190 -37.24 31.56 42.99
CA THR A 190 -36.78 31.55 41.59
C THR A 190 -35.87 30.37 41.24
N GLY A 191 -35.30 29.69 42.23
CA GLY A 191 -34.22 28.71 42.03
C GLY A 191 -32.87 29.33 41.68
N LEU A 192 -32.79 30.65 41.53
CA LEU A 192 -31.59 31.35 41.08
C LEU A 192 -30.76 31.84 42.26
N HIS A 193 -29.44 31.87 42.08
CA HIS A 193 -28.58 32.58 43.02
C HIS A 193 -28.76 34.08 42.84
N VAL A 194 -28.93 34.79 43.95
CA VAL A 194 -29.18 36.23 44.02
C VAL A 194 -28.08 36.90 44.82
N SER A 195 -27.58 38.04 44.34
CA SER A 195 -26.67 38.93 45.06
C SER A 195 -27.07 40.39 44.86
N PHE A 196 -27.05 41.20 45.92
CA PHE A 196 -27.23 42.64 45.86
C PHE A 196 -25.88 43.33 46.01
N LEU A 197 -25.54 44.17 45.04
CA LEU A 197 -24.29 44.91 45.03
C LEU A 197 -24.57 46.40 44.87
N ARG A 198 -23.80 47.21 45.58
CA ARG A 198 -23.76 48.66 45.40
C ARG A 198 -22.61 49.03 44.46
N ARG A 199 -22.91 49.83 43.44
CA ARG A 199 -21.95 50.48 42.56
C ARG A 199 -21.26 51.61 43.31
N GLN A 200 -19.93 51.63 43.26
CA GLN A 200 -19.05 52.67 43.78
C GLN A 200 -18.11 53.14 42.65
N ASP A 201 -17.41 54.25 42.85
CA ASP A 201 -16.55 54.87 41.83
C ASP A 201 -15.48 53.92 41.26
N SER A 202 -15.01 52.95 42.06
CA SER A 202 -13.94 52.00 41.69
C SER A 202 -14.40 50.54 41.58
N GLY A 203 -15.70 50.24 41.67
CA GLY A 203 -16.19 48.87 41.56
C GLY A 203 -17.56 48.62 42.18
N PHE A 204 -17.72 47.42 42.76
CA PHE A 204 -18.94 46.99 43.41
C PHE A 204 -18.65 46.54 44.83
N THR A 205 -19.58 46.75 45.75
CA THR A 205 -19.55 46.19 47.11
C THR A 205 -20.77 45.31 47.30
N MET A 206 -20.57 44.06 47.71
CA MET A 206 -21.66 43.14 48.00
C MET A 206 -22.29 43.41 49.37
N HIS A 207 -23.61 43.55 49.42
CA HIS A 207 -24.37 43.80 50.65
C HIS A 207 -25.22 42.61 51.10
N ALA A 208 -25.70 41.81 50.16
CA ALA A 208 -26.47 40.60 50.44
C ALA A 208 -26.22 39.57 49.34
N SER A 209 -26.11 38.28 49.69
CA SER A 209 -25.94 37.22 48.70
C SER A 209 -26.35 35.85 49.21
N THR A 210 -26.73 34.99 48.26
CA THR A 210 -26.91 33.55 48.45
C THR A 210 -25.64 32.74 48.17
N LEU A 211 -24.55 33.41 47.78
CA LEU A 211 -23.22 32.81 47.68
C LEU A 211 -22.50 32.90 49.02
N ASP A 212 -21.49 32.06 49.19
CA ASP A 212 -20.65 32.03 50.39
C ASP A 212 -19.17 32.20 50.05
N GLY A 213 -18.40 32.72 51.01
CA GLY A 213 -16.93 32.74 50.95
C GLY A 213 -16.36 33.36 49.66
N ALA A 214 -15.47 32.61 49.01
CA ALA A 214 -14.70 33.06 47.85
C ALA A 214 -15.56 33.42 46.62
N ASP A 215 -16.74 32.82 46.47
CA ASP A 215 -17.62 33.09 45.33
C ASP A 215 -18.19 34.51 45.36
N ARG A 216 -18.34 35.10 46.56
CA ARG A 216 -18.74 36.52 46.72
C ARG A 216 -17.69 37.45 46.10
N ASP A 217 -16.42 37.22 46.43
CA ASP A 217 -15.29 38.02 45.96
C ASP A 217 -15.02 37.83 44.46
N GLU A 218 -15.21 36.59 43.94
CA GLU A 218 -15.10 36.30 42.51
C GLU A 218 -16.23 36.97 41.71
N LEU A 219 -17.46 36.97 42.21
CA LEU A 219 -18.56 37.66 41.56
C LEU A 219 -18.33 39.17 41.52
N GLN A 220 -17.92 39.76 42.65
CA GLN A 220 -17.66 41.20 42.76
C GLN A 220 -16.59 41.67 41.76
N ARG A 221 -15.49 40.91 41.61
CA ARG A 221 -14.45 41.18 40.61
C ARG A 221 -14.91 40.92 39.18
N GLY A 222 -15.64 39.82 38.95
CA GLY A 222 -16.11 39.44 37.62
C GLY A 222 -17.17 40.38 37.05
N LEU A 223 -18.03 40.96 37.89
CA LEU A 223 -19.11 41.86 37.47
C LEU A 223 -18.57 43.14 36.83
N ALA A 224 -17.43 43.66 37.32
CA ALA A 224 -16.75 44.81 36.73
C ALA A 224 -16.39 44.58 35.25
N ALA A 225 -16.06 43.34 34.86
CA ALA A 225 -15.77 42.95 33.49
C ALA A 225 -17.02 42.63 32.65
N ALA A 226 -18.02 41.97 33.26
CA ALA A 226 -19.23 41.50 32.57
C ALA A 226 -20.30 42.58 32.33
N ARG A 227 -20.14 43.77 32.92
CA ARG A 227 -21.08 44.90 32.88
C ARG A 227 -22.47 44.54 33.46
N THR A 228 -23.36 43.98 32.64
CA THR A 228 -24.75 43.69 33.00
C THR A 228 -25.23 42.29 32.64
N ALA A 229 -24.50 41.54 31.80
CA ALA A 229 -24.82 40.15 31.48
C ALA A 229 -23.60 39.44 30.92
N GLY A 230 -23.44 38.15 31.20
CA GLY A 230 -22.32 37.39 30.67
C GLY A 230 -22.05 36.10 31.40
N VAL A 231 -20.84 35.56 31.21
CA VAL A 231 -20.37 34.36 31.89
C VAL A 231 -19.19 34.71 32.78
N ILE A 232 -19.30 34.42 34.07
CA ILE A 232 -18.23 34.59 35.07
C ILE A 232 -17.86 33.21 35.61
N LYS A 233 -16.60 33.01 36.00
CA LYS A 233 -16.18 31.81 36.71
C LYS A 233 -16.29 32.06 38.21
N LEU A 234 -17.05 31.21 38.90
CA LEU A 234 -17.19 31.18 40.35
C LEU A 234 -16.80 29.78 40.82
N GLY A 235 -15.85 29.67 41.75
CA GLY A 235 -15.30 28.39 42.20
C GLY A 235 -14.68 27.57 41.07
N GLY A 236 -14.18 28.24 40.02
CA GLY A 236 -13.69 27.61 38.79
C GLY A 236 -14.77 27.16 37.80
N HIS A 237 -16.06 27.25 38.16
CA HIS A 237 -17.19 26.82 37.34
C HIS A 237 -17.85 28.00 36.62
N PRO A 238 -18.18 27.88 35.32
CA PRO A 238 -18.84 28.94 34.58
C PRO A 238 -20.29 29.12 35.04
N HIS A 239 -20.64 30.35 35.40
CA HIS A 239 -21.97 30.80 35.77
C HIS A 239 -22.43 31.84 34.76
N VAL A 240 -23.67 31.70 34.28
CA VAL A 240 -24.31 32.76 33.50
C VAL A 240 -24.91 33.75 34.50
N ILE A 241 -24.66 35.04 34.27
CA ILE A 241 -25.10 36.10 35.16
C ILE A 241 -25.91 37.15 34.41
N ARG A 242 -26.82 37.81 35.12
CA ARG A 242 -27.58 38.97 34.68
C ARG A 242 -27.70 39.95 35.83
N ALA A 243 -27.33 41.21 35.60
CA ALA A 243 -27.47 42.28 36.57
C ALA A 243 -28.59 43.24 36.13
N GLU A 244 -29.53 43.50 37.02
CA GLU A 244 -30.61 44.47 36.83
C GLU A 244 -30.47 45.61 37.85
N PRO A 245 -30.58 46.89 37.45
CA PRO A 245 -30.58 47.99 38.39
C PRO A 245 -31.88 48.02 39.19
N VAL A 246 -31.76 48.15 40.51
CA VAL A 246 -32.90 48.33 41.43
C VAL A 246 -32.94 49.73 42.04
N SER A 247 -31.83 50.46 41.99
CA SER A 247 -31.74 51.91 42.22
C SER A 247 -30.51 52.47 41.48
N ASP A 248 -30.27 53.78 41.57
CA ASP A 248 -29.13 54.46 40.90
C ASP A 248 -27.78 53.81 41.23
N GLU A 249 -27.63 53.36 42.48
CA GLU A 249 -26.39 52.79 42.98
C GLU A 249 -26.48 51.29 43.26
N VAL A 250 -27.66 50.66 43.21
CA VAL A 250 -27.82 49.27 43.63
C VAL A 250 -28.28 48.39 42.48
N LEU A 251 -27.58 47.26 42.32
CA LEU A 251 -27.86 46.24 41.33
C LEU A 251 -28.22 44.94 42.04
N VAL A 252 -29.17 44.21 41.48
CA VAL A 252 -29.37 42.80 41.77
C VAL A 252 -28.72 41.97 40.68
N VAL A 253 -27.95 40.97 41.06
CA VAL A 253 -27.33 40.00 40.15
C VAL A 253 -28.01 38.66 40.36
N LEU A 254 -28.62 38.16 39.30
CA LEU A 254 -29.15 36.82 39.19
C LEU A 254 -28.17 35.94 38.44
N GLN A 255 -27.99 34.71 38.91
CA GLN A 255 -27.04 33.80 38.31
C GLN A 255 -27.42 32.33 38.47
N ARG A 256 -26.95 31.53 37.52
CA ARG A 256 -27.12 30.07 37.51
C ARG A 256 -25.87 29.37 36.99
N PRO A 257 -25.44 28.24 37.59
CA PRO A 257 -24.31 27.47 37.09
C PRO A 257 -24.63 26.86 35.72
N LEU A 258 -23.72 26.99 34.75
CA LEU A 258 -23.90 26.38 33.43
C LEU A 258 -23.93 24.85 33.49
N ALA A 259 -23.29 24.25 34.50
CA ALA A 259 -23.28 22.80 34.70
C ALA A 259 -24.69 22.24 34.97
N GLU A 260 -25.53 22.95 35.74
CA GLU A 260 -26.90 22.51 36.02
C GLU A 260 -27.76 22.49 34.76
N ALA A 261 -27.63 23.48 33.87
CA ALA A 261 -28.33 23.50 32.59
C ALA A 261 -27.80 22.45 31.60
N LEU A 262 -26.60 21.94 31.80
CA LEU A 262 -26.02 20.89 30.97
C LEU A 262 -26.40 19.47 31.42
N GLN A 263 -26.83 19.27 32.68
CA GLN A 263 -27.22 17.95 33.20
C GLN A 263 -28.25 17.21 32.34
N PRO A 264 -29.32 17.85 31.81
CA PRO A 264 -30.26 17.15 30.93
C PRO A 264 -29.61 16.57 29.66
N TYR A 265 -28.53 17.19 29.19
CA TYR A 265 -27.81 16.79 27.98
C TYR A 265 -26.76 15.69 28.21
N ASP A 266 -26.47 15.30 29.46
CA ASP A 266 -25.51 14.23 29.75
C ASP A 266 -25.95 12.89 29.10
N SER A 267 -27.26 12.63 29.10
CA SER A 267 -27.85 11.46 28.42
C SER A 267 -27.66 11.49 26.90
N LEU A 268 -27.71 12.67 26.29
CA LEU A 268 -27.46 12.87 24.86
C LEU A 268 -25.99 12.58 24.54
N PHE A 269 -25.06 13.06 25.35
CA PHE A 269 -23.63 12.81 25.15
C PHE A 269 -23.27 11.34 25.33
N THR A 270 -23.82 10.65 26.34
CA THR A 270 -23.58 9.20 26.53
C THR A 270 -24.16 8.40 25.37
N THR A 271 -25.36 8.73 24.89
CA THR A 271 -25.98 8.11 23.71
C THR A 271 -25.14 8.36 22.46
N LEU A 272 -24.67 9.59 22.24
CA LEU A 272 -23.84 9.95 21.10
C LEU A 272 -22.49 9.22 21.11
N LEU A 273 -21.87 9.08 22.29
CA LEU A 273 -20.65 8.28 22.46
C LEU A 273 -20.90 6.80 22.20
N ALA A 274 -22.02 6.24 22.67
CA ALA A 274 -22.37 4.85 22.44
C ALA A 274 -22.60 4.56 20.94
N VAL A 275 -23.41 5.38 20.27
CA VAL A 275 -23.67 5.28 18.83
C VAL A 275 -22.40 5.52 18.03
N GLY A 276 -21.58 6.52 18.38
CA GLY A 276 -20.30 6.79 17.75
C GLY A 276 -19.32 5.62 17.89
N SER A 277 -19.24 5.02 19.09
CA SER A 277 -18.39 3.85 19.35
C SER A 277 -18.85 2.62 18.55
N ALA A 278 -20.16 2.34 18.54
CA ALA A 278 -20.73 1.26 17.75
C ALA A 278 -20.49 1.46 16.25
N GLY A 279 -20.69 2.69 15.75
CA GLY A 279 -20.38 3.08 14.38
C GLY A 279 -18.90 2.90 14.04
N LEU A 280 -17.99 3.25 14.95
CA LEU A 280 -16.55 3.11 14.74
C LEU A 280 -16.13 1.63 14.65
N VAL A 281 -16.70 0.77 15.49
CA VAL A 281 -16.51 -0.68 15.42
C VAL A 281 -17.04 -1.22 14.08
N LEU A 282 -18.24 -0.81 13.66
CA LEU A 282 -18.82 -1.23 12.38
C LEU A 282 -17.96 -0.78 11.20
N ALA A 283 -17.48 0.48 11.22
CA ALA A 283 -16.57 1.02 10.22
C ALA A 283 -15.25 0.25 10.17
N LEU A 284 -14.69 -0.13 11.33
CA LEU A 284 -13.48 -0.95 11.40
C LEU A 284 -13.70 -2.35 10.81
N VAL A 285 -14.80 -3.02 11.18
CA VAL A 285 -15.15 -4.34 10.64
C VAL A 285 -15.34 -4.27 9.12
N GLY A 286 -16.12 -3.30 8.65
CA GLY A 286 -16.34 -3.05 7.22
C GLY A 286 -15.05 -2.76 6.46
N ALA A 287 -14.19 -1.86 6.98
CA ALA A 287 -12.91 -1.53 6.37
C ALA A 287 -11.98 -2.75 6.30
N VAL A 288 -11.92 -3.57 7.34
CA VAL A 288 -11.15 -4.82 7.34
C VAL A 288 -11.71 -5.82 6.33
N ALA A 289 -13.03 -5.95 6.22
CA ALA A 289 -13.68 -6.85 5.26
C ALA A 289 -13.37 -6.43 3.82
N VAL A 290 -13.53 -5.15 3.47
CA VAL A 290 -13.21 -4.59 2.14
C VAL A 290 -11.72 -4.75 1.85
N ALA A 291 -10.84 -4.37 2.79
CA ALA A 291 -9.40 -4.49 2.61
C ALA A 291 -8.96 -5.94 2.41
N ARG A 292 -9.58 -6.92 3.08
CA ARG A 292 -9.34 -8.36 2.86
C ARG A 292 -9.85 -8.82 1.50
N ARG A 293 -11.05 -8.40 1.08
CA ARG A 293 -11.64 -8.75 -0.23
C ARG A 293 -10.80 -8.25 -1.40
N MET A 294 -10.20 -7.06 -1.28
CA MET A 294 -9.35 -6.49 -2.33
C MET A 294 -7.91 -7.01 -2.29
N SER A 295 -7.31 -7.18 -1.11
CA SER A 295 -5.88 -7.54 -1.01
C SER A 295 -5.59 -9.03 -1.25
N ARG A 296 -6.56 -9.93 -1.06
CA ARG A 296 -6.36 -11.37 -1.27
C ARG A 296 -6.05 -11.72 -2.73
N PRO A 297 -6.87 -11.34 -3.74
CA PRO A 297 -6.60 -11.66 -5.15
C PRO A 297 -5.26 -11.08 -5.64
N VAL A 298 -4.94 -9.84 -5.25
CA VAL A 298 -3.67 -9.21 -5.63
C VAL A 298 -2.47 -9.98 -5.08
N ARG A 299 -2.54 -10.50 -3.85
CA ARG A 299 -1.47 -11.34 -3.29
C ARG A 299 -1.35 -12.68 -3.98
N GLU A 300 -2.45 -13.25 -4.44
CA GLU A 300 -2.46 -14.48 -5.22
C GLU A 300 -1.78 -14.27 -6.58
N LEU A 301 -2.15 -13.21 -7.31
CA LEU A 301 -1.48 -12.78 -8.54
C LEU A 301 0.04 -12.61 -8.34
N VAL A 302 0.45 -11.90 -7.28
CA VAL A 302 1.89 -11.71 -6.97
C VAL A 302 2.58 -13.04 -6.66
N ARG A 303 1.89 -13.98 -6.00
CA ARG A 303 2.45 -15.31 -5.69
C ARG A 303 2.68 -16.10 -6.98
N VAL A 304 1.67 -16.19 -7.84
CA VAL A 304 1.75 -16.92 -9.11
C VAL A 304 2.81 -16.27 -10.01
N ALA A 305 2.85 -14.93 -10.10
CA ALA A 305 3.88 -14.24 -10.86
C ALA A 305 5.32 -14.56 -10.40
N ARG A 306 5.55 -14.73 -9.09
CA ARG A 306 6.86 -15.17 -8.57
C ARG A 306 7.19 -16.61 -8.97
N GLN A 307 6.20 -17.51 -8.98
CA GLN A 307 6.39 -18.90 -9.43
C GLN A 307 6.74 -18.96 -10.91
N VAL A 308 6.01 -18.20 -11.74
CA VAL A 308 6.30 -18.05 -13.18
C VAL A 308 7.69 -17.49 -13.42
N SER A 309 8.14 -16.51 -12.63
CA SER A 309 9.51 -15.97 -12.74
C SER A 309 10.60 -16.99 -12.39
N ALA A 310 10.27 -18.04 -11.64
CA ALA A 310 11.17 -19.14 -11.32
C ALA A 310 11.10 -20.29 -12.34
N GLY A 311 10.35 -20.13 -13.45
CA GLY A 311 10.22 -21.12 -14.52
C GLY A 311 9.07 -22.11 -14.35
N ASP A 312 8.23 -21.96 -13.30
CA ASP A 312 7.04 -22.79 -13.13
C ASP A 312 5.85 -22.20 -13.90
N PHE A 313 5.62 -22.72 -15.11
CA PHE A 313 4.50 -22.33 -15.96
C PHE A 313 3.23 -23.19 -15.76
N GLY A 314 3.19 -24.06 -14.74
CA GLY A 314 2.08 -24.97 -14.48
C GLY A 314 0.97 -24.38 -13.60
N THR A 315 1.25 -23.29 -12.88
CA THR A 315 0.35 -22.69 -11.88
C THR A 315 -0.63 -21.70 -12.50
N ALA A 316 -1.91 -21.71 -12.13
CA ALA A 316 -2.89 -20.72 -12.62
C ALA A 316 -3.43 -19.84 -11.50
N VAL A 317 -3.87 -18.63 -11.84
CA VAL A 317 -4.60 -17.73 -10.93
C VAL A 317 -6.06 -18.17 -10.91
N SER A 318 -6.67 -18.28 -9.73
CA SER A 318 -8.09 -18.61 -9.64
C SER A 318 -8.98 -17.42 -10.03
N VAL A 319 -9.83 -17.61 -11.04
CA VAL A 319 -10.74 -16.56 -11.55
C VAL A 319 -12.17 -16.87 -11.10
N GLY A 320 -12.56 -16.31 -9.95
CA GLY A 320 -13.93 -16.41 -9.43
C GLY A 320 -14.69 -15.08 -9.39
N ARG A 321 -14.06 -13.98 -9.81
CA ARG A 321 -14.60 -12.62 -9.74
C ARG A 321 -15.01 -12.13 -11.13
N ARG A 322 -16.00 -11.22 -11.18
CA ARG A 322 -16.52 -10.57 -12.40
C ARG A 322 -16.22 -9.07 -12.43
N ASP A 323 -15.14 -8.65 -11.76
CA ASP A 323 -14.64 -7.28 -11.71
C ASP A 323 -13.28 -7.17 -12.41
N GLU A 324 -12.66 -5.99 -12.37
CA GLU A 324 -11.38 -5.69 -13.02
C GLU A 324 -10.25 -6.60 -12.51
N LEU A 325 -10.34 -7.09 -11.26
CA LEU A 325 -9.39 -8.07 -10.72
C LEU A 325 -9.60 -9.46 -11.33
N GLY A 326 -10.84 -9.84 -11.64
CA GLY A 326 -11.17 -11.07 -12.37
C GLY A 326 -10.69 -11.01 -13.82
N GLU A 327 -10.89 -9.88 -14.50
CA GLU A 327 -10.35 -9.63 -15.84
C GLU A 327 -8.83 -9.74 -15.86
N LEU A 328 -8.14 -9.07 -14.92
CA LEU A 328 -6.69 -9.17 -14.78
C LEU A 328 -6.21 -10.61 -14.57
N GLY A 329 -6.91 -11.41 -13.75
CA GLY A 329 -6.61 -12.83 -13.56
C GLY A 329 -6.76 -13.64 -14.84
N THR A 330 -7.76 -13.31 -15.66
CA THR A 330 -8.02 -13.96 -16.96
C THR A 330 -6.91 -13.63 -17.96
N THR A 331 -6.57 -12.35 -18.12
CA THR A 331 -5.48 -11.92 -19.01
C THR A 331 -4.13 -12.50 -18.56
N PHE A 332 -3.87 -12.57 -17.25
CA PHE A 332 -2.67 -13.18 -16.71
C PHE A 332 -2.55 -14.67 -17.07
N ASN A 333 -3.65 -15.43 -16.95
CA ASN A 333 -3.69 -16.84 -17.34
C ASN A 333 -3.48 -17.04 -18.86
N GLN A 334 -4.01 -16.14 -19.70
CA GLN A 334 -3.77 -16.18 -21.16
C GLN A 334 -2.28 -15.96 -21.50
N MET A 335 -1.64 -14.97 -20.86
CA MET A 335 -0.20 -14.74 -21.02
C MET A 335 0.60 -15.97 -20.58
N LEU A 336 0.22 -16.61 -19.47
CA LEU A 336 0.89 -17.79 -18.98
C LEU A 336 0.79 -18.99 -19.94
N ALA A 337 -0.39 -19.21 -20.52
CA ALA A 337 -0.57 -20.22 -21.56
C ALA A 337 0.39 -19.98 -22.74
N GLY A 338 0.48 -18.72 -23.20
CA GLY A 338 1.41 -18.36 -24.27
C GLY A 338 2.90 -18.53 -23.93
N LEU A 339 3.30 -18.35 -22.66
CA LEU A 339 4.67 -18.65 -22.21
C LEU A 339 4.95 -20.15 -22.19
N ARG A 340 3.99 -20.95 -21.69
CA ARG A 340 4.10 -22.41 -21.64
C ARG A 340 4.25 -23.03 -23.02
N ASP A 341 3.51 -22.52 -24.00
CA ASP A 341 3.59 -23.02 -25.37
C ASP A 341 4.93 -22.66 -26.04
N ARG A 342 5.46 -21.46 -25.81
CA ARG A 342 6.79 -21.07 -26.28
C ARG A 342 7.90 -21.97 -25.71
N GLU A 343 7.84 -22.30 -24.42
CA GLU A 343 8.84 -23.17 -23.78
C GLU A 343 8.77 -24.60 -24.34
N ARG A 344 7.57 -25.12 -24.62
CA ARG A 344 7.39 -26.42 -25.29
C ARG A 344 8.02 -26.45 -26.68
N VAL A 345 7.77 -25.41 -27.49
CA VAL A 345 8.34 -25.30 -28.83
C VAL A 345 9.87 -25.23 -28.75
N ARG A 346 10.42 -24.42 -27.85
CA ARG A 346 11.86 -24.32 -27.64
C ARG A 346 12.50 -25.65 -27.22
N ALA A 347 11.87 -26.37 -26.29
CA ALA A 347 12.34 -27.68 -25.85
C ALA A 347 12.22 -28.77 -26.94
N ALA A 348 11.26 -28.65 -27.88
CA ALA A 348 11.16 -29.54 -29.03
C ALA A 348 12.28 -29.27 -30.04
N LEU A 349 12.54 -27.99 -30.36
CA LEU A 349 13.62 -27.59 -31.26
C LEU A 349 15.00 -28.03 -30.74
N ALA A 350 15.27 -27.84 -29.45
CA ALA A 350 16.54 -28.27 -28.84
C ALA A 350 16.76 -29.79 -28.92
N ARG A 351 15.69 -30.61 -28.84
CA ARG A 351 15.79 -32.07 -29.01
C ARG A 351 16.08 -32.45 -30.47
N ALA A 352 15.45 -31.78 -31.43
CA ALA A 352 15.66 -32.02 -32.85
C ALA A 352 17.10 -31.68 -33.28
N GLU A 353 17.68 -30.59 -32.75
CA GLU A 353 19.05 -30.17 -33.04
C GLU A 353 20.10 -31.16 -32.51
N GLY A 354 19.84 -31.81 -31.37
CA GLY A 354 20.70 -32.88 -30.83
C GLY A 354 20.76 -34.13 -31.71
N LEU A 355 19.69 -34.45 -32.44
CA LEU A 355 19.60 -35.62 -33.32
C LEU A 355 20.40 -35.46 -34.62
N LYS A 356 20.56 -34.22 -35.12
CA LYS A 356 21.28 -33.92 -36.37
C LYS A 356 22.78 -34.21 -36.32
N ARG A 357 23.38 -34.31 -35.13
CA ARG A 357 24.83 -34.56 -34.95
C ARG A 357 25.26 -36.01 -35.20
N PHE A 358 24.33 -36.91 -35.46
CA PHE A 358 24.60 -38.34 -35.70
C PHE A 358 24.48 -38.77 -37.18
N PHE A 359 24.24 -37.83 -38.10
CA PHE A 359 24.11 -38.10 -39.54
C PHE A 359 25.14 -37.28 -40.35
N SER A 360 25.54 -37.76 -41.54
CA SER A 360 26.31 -36.93 -42.48
C SER A 360 25.50 -35.67 -42.84
N PRO A 361 26.15 -34.52 -43.16
CA PRO A 361 25.44 -33.27 -43.44
C PRO A 361 24.35 -33.42 -44.51
N GLN A 362 24.61 -34.22 -45.55
CA GLN A 362 23.63 -34.46 -46.61
C GLN A 362 22.44 -35.31 -46.14
N LEU A 363 22.66 -36.34 -45.31
CA LEU A 363 21.57 -37.15 -44.77
C LEU A 363 20.74 -36.36 -43.73
N ALA A 364 21.37 -35.48 -42.96
CA ALA A 364 20.68 -34.58 -42.03
C ALA A 364 19.77 -33.58 -42.76
N GLU A 365 20.15 -33.10 -43.95
CA GLU A 365 19.33 -32.23 -44.79
C GLU A 365 18.12 -32.96 -45.39
N ILE A 366 18.33 -34.14 -45.98
CA ILE A 366 17.25 -34.97 -46.55
C ILE A 366 16.22 -35.33 -45.46
N LEU A 367 16.67 -35.71 -44.26
CA LEU A 367 15.79 -36.00 -43.13
C LEU A 367 15.09 -34.74 -42.59
N SER A 368 15.74 -33.58 -42.64
CA SER A 368 15.13 -32.30 -42.26
C SER A 368 14.05 -31.84 -43.25
N ALA A 369 14.14 -32.27 -44.51
CA ALA A 369 13.15 -32.02 -45.55
C ALA A 369 11.92 -32.96 -45.48
N GLY A 370 11.93 -33.95 -44.57
CA GLY A 370 10.80 -34.82 -44.29
C GLY A 370 10.68 -36.05 -45.20
N ASP A 371 11.69 -36.36 -46.01
CA ASP A 371 11.67 -37.54 -46.88
C ASP A 371 12.34 -38.75 -46.20
N GLU A 372 11.56 -39.47 -45.38
CA GLU A 372 12.01 -40.70 -44.71
C GLU A 372 12.10 -41.90 -45.67
N SER A 373 11.64 -41.78 -46.91
CA SER A 373 11.65 -42.90 -47.88
C SER A 373 13.07 -43.34 -48.25
N VAL A 374 14.03 -42.43 -48.19
CA VAL A 374 15.46 -42.66 -48.42
C VAL A 374 16.08 -43.62 -47.39
N LEU A 375 15.47 -43.74 -46.20
CA LEU A 375 15.89 -44.69 -45.17
C LEU A 375 15.37 -46.12 -45.39
N ALA A 376 14.42 -46.32 -46.32
CA ALA A 376 13.89 -47.65 -46.61
C ALA A 376 14.96 -48.55 -47.25
N SER A 377 14.94 -49.83 -46.89
CA SER A 377 15.86 -50.83 -47.45
C SER A 377 15.60 -51.01 -48.94
N HIS A 378 16.60 -50.75 -49.78
CA HIS A 378 16.51 -50.89 -51.22
C HIS A 378 17.82 -51.42 -51.84
N ARG A 379 17.76 -51.91 -53.08
CA ARG A 379 18.92 -52.46 -53.79
C ARG A 379 19.53 -51.37 -54.68
N ARG A 380 20.81 -51.06 -54.46
CA ARG A 380 21.56 -50.01 -55.18
C ARG A 380 22.93 -50.54 -55.59
N GLU A 381 23.43 -50.12 -56.75
CA GLU A 381 24.84 -50.32 -57.11
C GLU A 381 25.67 -49.22 -56.47
N ILE A 382 26.62 -49.61 -55.62
CA ILE A 382 27.47 -48.70 -54.85
C ILE A 382 28.94 -49.03 -55.09
N THR A 383 29.79 -48.03 -54.95
CA THR A 383 31.24 -48.23 -54.81
C THR A 383 31.59 -48.11 -53.34
N VAL A 384 32.26 -49.12 -52.79
CA VAL A 384 32.60 -49.21 -51.37
C VAL A 384 34.11 -49.15 -51.21
N LEU A 385 34.56 -48.23 -50.37
CA LEU A 385 35.94 -48.05 -49.97
C LEU A 385 36.09 -48.38 -48.48
N PHE A 386 37.04 -49.25 -48.17
CA PHE A 386 37.51 -49.50 -46.82
C PHE A 386 38.92 -48.98 -46.66
N CYS A 387 39.18 -48.31 -45.54
CA CYS A 387 40.53 -47.93 -45.13
C CYS A 387 40.81 -48.45 -43.72
N ASP A 388 42.09 -48.70 -43.44
CA ASP A 388 42.54 -49.21 -42.16
C ASP A 388 44.00 -48.85 -41.89
N LEU A 389 44.35 -48.61 -40.62
CA LEU A 389 45.73 -48.31 -40.22
C LEU A 389 46.50 -49.59 -39.88
N ARG A 390 47.55 -49.86 -40.66
CA ARG A 390 48.44 -50.99 -40.43
C ARG A 390 49.28 -50.74 -39.18
N GLY A 391 49.38 -51.74 -38.31
CA GLY A 391 50.14 -51.66 -37.05
C GLY A 391 49.43 -50.93 -35.91
N PHE A 392 48.22 -50.41 -36.12
CA PHE A 392 47.50 -49.65 -35.09
C PHE A 392 47.15 -50.49 -33.87
N THR A 393 46.67 -51.73 -34.03
CA THR A 393 46.35 -52.59 -32.88
C THR A 393 47.55 -52.80 -31.96
N ALA A 394 48.75 -53.00 -32.53
CA ALA A 394 49.98 -53.15 -31.75
C ALA A 394 50.41 -51.84 -31.08
N PHE A 395 50.20 -50.70 -31.74
CA PHE A 395 50.39 -49.39 -31.15
C PHE A 395 49.42 -49.13 -29.99
N ALA A 396 48.13 -49.41 -30.16
CA ALA A 396 47.10 -49.17 -29.15
C ALA A 396 47.26 -50.05 -27.89
N ASP A 397 47.90 -51.22 -28.01
CA ASP A 397 48.22 -52.09 -26.86
C ASP A 397 49.35 -51.53 -25.97
N THR A 398 50.20 -50.67 -26.54
CA THR A 398 51.41 -50.16 -25.87
C THR A 398 51.37 -48.66 -25.56
N ALA A 399 50.51 -47.90 -26.22
CA ALA A 399 50.37 -46.46 -26.05
C ALA A 399 49.33 -46.09 -24.97
N ASP A 400 49.50 -44.91 -24.36
CA ASP A 400 48.52 -44.39 -23.39
C ASP A 400 47.18 -44.07 -24.08
N PRO A 401 46.02 -44.29 -23.41
CA PRO A 401 44.70 -44.03 -23.99
C PRO A 401 44.53 -42.61 -24.55
N GLU A 402 45.11 -41.60 -23.91
CA GLU A 402 45.08 -40.21 -24.35
C GLU A 402 45.82 -40.00 -25.68
N GLU A 403 46.91 -40.75 -25.88
CA GLU A 403 47.71 -40.72 -27.10
C GLU A 403 47.01 -41.45 -28.25
N VAL A 404 46.42 -42.62 -27.98
CA VAL A 404 45.56 -43.34 -28.93
C VAL A 404 44.39 -42.43 -29.37
N MET A 405 43.72 -41.78 -28.42
CA MET A 405 42.60 -40.88 -28.72
C MET A 405 43.04 -39.62 -29.51
N ARG A 406 44.26 -39.12 -29.30
CA ARG A 406 44.81 -38.00 -30.07
C ARG A 406 45.09 -38.40 -31.50
N LEU A 407 45.75 -39.54 -31.69
CA LEU A 407 46.03 -40.09 -33.01
C LEU A 407 44.75 -40.36 -33.80
N LEU A 408 43.76 -40.99 -33.16
CA LEU A 408 42.46 -41.24 -33.79
C LEU A 408 41.75 -39.95 -34.16
N ARG A 409 41.80 -38.90 -33.33
CA ARG A 409 41.24 -37.58 -33.69
C ARG A 409 41.92 -36.98 -34.91
N ASP A 410 43.24 -36.93 -34.94
CA ASP A 410 44.01 -36.36 -36.06
C ASP A 410 43.74 -37.14 -37.37
N TYR A 411 43.65 -38.48 -37.26
CA TYR A 411 43.25 -39.37 -38.35
C TYR A 411 41.82 -39.08 -38.83
N HIS A 412 40.84 -39.11 -37.93
CA HIS A 412 39.42 -38.92 -38.24
C HIS A 412 39.11 -37.54 -38.81
N GLU A 413 39.78 -36.48 -38.32
CA GLU A 413 39.65 -35.12 -38.86
C GLU A 413 40.15 -35.04 -40.31
N THR A 414 41.32 -35.64 -40.57
CA THR A 414 41.93 -35.64 -41.91
C THR A 414 41.10 -36.42 -42.92
N VAL A 415 40.71 -37.65 -42.59
CA VAL A 415 39.89 -38.47 -43.51
C VAL A 415 38.45 -37.95 -43.60
N GLY A 416 37.88 -37.44 -42.51
CA GLY A 416 36.51 -36.92 -42.46
C GLY A 416 36.29 -35.70 -43.36
N ALA A 417 37.28 -34.80 -43.43
CA ALA A 417 37.26 -33.67 -44.37
C ALA A 417 37.22 -34.14 -45.83
N LEU A 418 37.99 -35.19 -46.17
CA LEU A 418 38.02 -35.76 -47.52
C LEU A 418 36.71 -36.50 -47.85
N ILE A 419 36.15 -37.27 -46.92
CA ILE A 419 34.85 -37.93 -47.10
C ILE A 419 33.78 -36.89 -47.44
N SER A 420 33.74 -35.79 -46.69
CA SER A 420 32.79 -34.71 -46.90
C SER A 420 32.99 -34.03 -48.27
N ARG A 421 34.25 -33.73 -48.64
CA ARG A 421 34.61 -33.09 -49.91
C ARG A 421 34.23 -33.93 -51.14
N TYR A 422 34.40 -35.24 -51.05
CA TYR A 422 34.04 -36.17 -52.13
C TYR A 422 32.59 -36.65 -52.04
N GLU A 423 31.77 -36.11 -51.12
CA GLU A 423 30.37 -36.53 -50.94
C GLU A 423 30.22 -38.04 -50.69
N GLY A 424 31.19 -38.63 -50.00
CA GLY A 424 31.14 -40.03 -49.59
C GLY A 424 30.23 -40.21 -48.39
N THR A 425 29.45 -41.29 -48.39
CA THR A 425 28.62 -41.67 -47.24
C THR A 425 29.45 -42.50 -46.28
N LEU A 426 29.86 -41.91 -45.15
CA LEU A 426 30.51 -42.64 -44.06
C LEU A 426 29.48 -43.54 -43.37
N GLU A 427 29.73 -44.85 -43.39
CA GLU A 427 28.88 -45.83 -42.71
C GLU A 427 29.22 -45.89 -41.22
N ARG A 428 30.48 -46.15 -40.90
CA ARG A 428 30.99 -46.13 -39.52
C ARG A 428 32.51 -45.94 -39.47
N PHE A 429 32.99 -45.42 -38.34
CA PHE A 429 34.35 -45.64 -37.88
C PHE A 429 34.41 -46.94 -37.07
N THR A 430 35.48 -47.72 -37.28
CA THR A 430 35.77 -48.94 -36.50
C THR A 430 37.14 -48.78 -35.85
N GLY A 431 37.28 -47.77 -34.98
CA GLY A 431 38.56 -47.39 -34.40
C GLY A 431 39.49 -46.76 -35.45
N ASP A 432 40.45 -47.55 -35.90
CA ASP A 432 41.45 -47.27 -36.93
C ASP A 432 40.97 -47.49 -38.37
N GLY A 433 39.88 -48.24 -38.53
CA GLY A 433 39.24 -48.47 -39.82
C GLY A 433 38.04 -47.57 -40.10
N LEU A 434 37.68 -47.43 -41.37
CA LEU A 434 36.44 -46.79 -41.80
C LEU A 434 35.88 -47.45 -43.06
N MET A 435 34.57 -47.34 -43.22
CA MET A 435 33.85 -47.73 -44.43
C MET A 435 33.11 -46.52 -45.01
N VAL A 436 33.36 -46.24 -46.29
CA VAL A 436 32.68 -45.19 -47.05
C VAL A 436 32.11 -45.81 -48.30
N PHE A 437 30.91 -45.40 -48.67
CA PHE A 437 30.33 -45.80 -49.94
C PHE A 437 29.75 -44.62 -50.72
N PHE A 438 29.64 -44.79 -52.02
CA PHE A 438 29.19 -43.78 -52.98
C PHE A 438 27.94 -44.26 -53.72
N ASN A 439 27.19 -43.30 -54.27
CA ASN A 439 25.96 -43.49 -55.04
C ASN A 439 24.70 -43.76 -54.21
N ASP A 440 24.77 -43.62 -52.88
CA ASP A 440 23.64 -43.71 -51.97
C ASP A 440 23.95 -43.02 -50.62
N PRO A 441 23.03 -42.28 -49.98
CA PRO A 441 21.70 -41.87 -50.49
C PRO A 441 21.79 -40.83 -51.61
N VAL A 442 22.95 -40.20 -51.77
CA VAL A 442 23.20 -39.18 -52.79
C VAL A 442 23.61 -39.87 -54.11
N PRO A 443 22.83 -39.73 -55.20
CA PRO A 443 23.21 -40.28 -56.50
C PRO A 443 24.55 -39.72 -56.97
N CYS A 444 25.45 -40.61 -57.39
CA CYS A 444 26.78 -40.27 -57.87
C CYS A 444 26.92 -40.86 -59.28
N PRO A 445 27.02 -40.04 -60.34
CA PRO A 445 27.16 -40.53 -61.72
C PRO A 445 28.42 -41.35 -61.96
N ASP A 446 29.50 -41.05 -61.22
CA ASP A 446 30.85 -41.59 -61.41
C ASP A 446 31.44 -42.18 -60.11
N PRO A 447 30.74 -43.12 -59.42
CA PRO A 447 31.07 -43.50 -58.05
C PRO A 447 32.44 -44.19 -57.94
N ALA A 448 32.85 -44.92 -58.98
CA ALA A 448 34.16 -45.56 -59.09
C ALA A 448 35.29 -44.53 -59.12
N ALA A 449 35.18 -43.55 -60.01
CA ALA A 449 36.15 -42.50 -60.21
C ALA A 449 36.28 -41.65 -58.95
N ARG A 450 35.16 -41.29 -58.33
CA ARG A 450 35.12 -40.49 -57.11
C ARG A 450 35.76 -41.22 -55.92
N ALA A 451 35.42 -42.50 -55.72
CA ALA A 451 36.03 -43.32 -54.68
C ALA A 451 37.56 -43.45 -54.86
N VAL A 452 38.01 -43.62 -56.11
CA VAL A 452 39.43 -43.76 -56.43
C VAL A 452 40.20 -42.45 -56.25
N ARG A 453 39.63 -41.31 -56.67
CA ARG A 453 40.23 -39.99 -56.40
C ARG A 453 40.35 -39.72 -54.91
N MET A 454 39.27 -39.99 -54.16
CA MET A 454 39.27 -39.88 -52.71
C MET A 454 40.32 -40.79 -52.09
N ALA A 455 40.43 -42.05 -52.52
CA ALA A 455 41.42 -43.00 -52.00
C ALA A 455 42.86 -42.53 -52.18
N ILE A 456 43.18 -42.00 -53.37
CA ILE A 456 44.52 -41.48 -53.68
C ILE A 456 44.83 -40.26 -52.81
N GLU A 457 43.90 -39.31 -52.70
CA GLU A 457 44.11 -38.12 -51.86
C GLU A 457 44.13 -38.47 -50.37
N MET A 458 43.32 -39.43 -49.92
CA MET A 458 43.35 -39.97 -48.56
C MET A 458 44.68 -40.61 -48.25
N ARG A 459 45.20 -41.45 -49.14
CA ARG A 459 46.53 -42.04 -48.98
C ARG A 459 47.58 -40.94 -48.84
N ASP A 460 47.61 -39.96 -49.74
CA ASP A 460 48.63 -38.92 -49.72
C ASP A 460 48.52 -38.00 -48.49
N ALA A 461 47.31 -37.72 -48.02
CA ALA A 461 47.07 -36.98 -46.77
C ALA A 461 47.48 -37.77 -45.53
N VAL A 462 47.10 -39.04 -45.44
CA VAL A 462 47.43 -39.91 -44.30
C VAL A 462 48.92 -40.23 -44.28
N GLN A 463 49.58 -40.42 -45.42
CA GLN A 463 51.03 -40.62 -45.46
C GLN A 463 51.81 -39.44 -44.85
N ARG A 464 51.33 -38.20 -45.01
CA ARG A 464 51.92 -37.04 -44.30
C ARG A 464 51.75 -37.13 -42.78
N LEU A 465 50.60 -37.61 -42.29
CA LEU A 465 50.41 -37.88 -40.86
C LEU A 465 51.32 -39.02 -40.38
N LEU A 466 51.46 -40.09 -41.16
CA LEU A 466 52.32 -41.21 -40.85
C LEU A 466 53.79 -40.79 -40.75
N GLU A 467 54.26 -39.86 -41.59
CA GLU A 467 55.61 -39.28 -41.48
C GLU A 467 55.80 -38.49 -40.17
N GLU A 468 54.79 -37.76 -39.73
CA GLU A 468 54.79 -37.07 -38.43
C GLU A 468 54.83 -38.06 -37.27
N TRP A 469 54.00 -39.10 -37.31
CA TRP A 469 53.94 -40.12 -36.27
C TRP A 469 55.18 -41.00 -36.25
N ARG A 470 55.80 -41.28 -37.41
CA ARG A 470 57.07 -41.99 -37.51
C ARG A 470 58.20 -41.22 -36.85
N ARG A 471 58.24 -39.89 -36.98
CA ARG A 471 59.17 -39.01 -36.23
C ARG A 471 58.96 -39.07 -34.71
N ARG A 472 57.76 -39.40 -34.27
CA ARG A 472 57.40 -39.61 -32.85
C ARG A 472 57.58 -41.06 -32.39
N GLY A 473 58.09 -41.94 -33.25
CA GLY A 473 58.41 -43.33 -32.92
C GLY A 473 57.30 -44.34 -33.25
N HIS A 474 56.21 -43.94 -33.91
CA HIS A 474 55.11 -44.85 -34.25
C HIS A 474 55.27 -45.41 -35.66
N ALA A 475 55.39 -46.74 -35.77
CA ALA A 475 55.45 -47.44 -37.05
C ALA A 475 54.04 -47.85 -37.48
N LEU A 476 53.33 -46.90 -38.11
CA LEU A 476 51.99 -47.12 -38.66
C LEU A 476 52.03 -47.07 -40.19
N GLY A 477 51.06 -47.73 -40.81
CA GLY A 477 50.83 -47.69 -42.25
C GLY A 477 49.36 -47.47 -42.59
N PHE A 478 49.05 -47.31 -43.87
CA PHE A 478 47.67 -47.07 -44.32
C PHE A 478 47.34 -47.91 -45.56
N GLY A 479 46.32 -48.76 -45.46
CA GLY A 479 45.85 -49.60 -46.56
C GLY A 479 44.42 -49.26 -46.96
N THR A 480 44.12 -49.36 -48.26
CA THR A 480 42.79 -49.09 -48.82
C THR A 480 42.34 -50.23 -49.74
N GLY A 481 41.06 -50.61 -49.65
CA GLY A 481 40.42 -51.58 -50.54
C GLY A 481 39.13 -51.03 -51.15
N ILE A 482 38.96 -51.20 -52.47
CA ILE A 482 37.78 -50.69 -53.19
C ILE A 482 37.17 -51.78 -54.09
N ASP A 483 35.87 -51.93 -53.99
CA ASP A 483 35.05 -52.75 -54.87
C ASP A 483 33.77 -52.00 -55.23
N MET A 484 33.09 -52.46 -56.27
CA MET A 484 31.82 -51.90 -56.73
C MET A 484 30.84 -53.00 -57.09
N GLY A 485 29.57 -52.80 -56.75
CA GLY A 485 28.51 -53.73 -57.10
C GLY A 485 27.23 -53.46 -56.33
N TYR A 486 26.25 -54.34 -56.54
CA TYR A 486 24.96 -54.23 -55.88
C TYR A 486 25.04 -54.61 -54.39
N ALA A 487 24.48 -53.74 -53.55
CA ALA A 487 24.23 -53.98 -52.14
C ALA A 487 22.78 -53.62 -51.79
N THR A 488 22.32 -54.11 -50.64
CA THR A 488 21.11 -53.63 -49.99
C THR A 488 21.52 -52.49 -49.05
N VAL A 489 20.99 -51.28 -49.28
CA VAL A 489 21.27 -50.08 -48.48
C VAL A 489 20.01 -49.60 -47.81
N GLY A 490 20.13 -49.12 -46.58
CA GLY A 490 19.03 -48.52 -45.83
C GLY A 490 19.23 -48.58 -44.33
N ARG A 491 18.14 -48.37 -43.59
CA ARG A 491 18.11 -48.44 -42.13
C ARG A 491 18.26 -49.89 -41.64
N ILE A 492 19.35 -50.17 -40.95
CA ILE A 492 19.64 -51.48 -40.33
C ILE A 492 19.77 -51.29 -38.82
N GLY A 493 19.11 -52.14 -38.03
CA GLY A 493 19.11 -52.06 -36.57
C GLY A 493 17.78 -52.47 -35.94
N PHE A 494 17.53 -51.97 -34.73
CA PHE A 494 16.32 -52.24 -33.96
C PHE A 494 15.76 -50.95 -33.35
N GLU A 495 14.54 -51.01 -32.82
CA GLU A 495 13.87 -49.85 -32.24
C GLU A 495 14.72 -49.19 -31.14
N GLY A 496 15.06 -47.91 -31.33
CA GLY A 496 15.93 -47.14 -30.43
C GLY A 496 17.40 -47.03 -30.86
N ARG A 497 17.88 -47.83 -31.83
CA ARG A 497 19.22 -47.69 -32.41
C ARG A 497 19.26 -48.21 -33.85
N PHE A 498 19.47 -47.29 -34.79
CA PHE A 498 19.58 -47.59 -36.22
C PHE A 498 20.85 -46.98 -36.81
N ASP A 499 21.50 -47.73 -37.69
CA ASP A 499 22.57 -47.25 -38.56
C ASP A 499 22.05 -47.19 -40.01
N TYR A 500 22.56 -46.26 -40.82
CA TYR A 500 22.38 -46.28 -42.27
C TYR A 500 23.54 -47.03 -42.89
N ALA A 501 23.30 -48.24 -43.37
CA ALA A 501 24.37 -49.17 -43.74
C ALA A 501 24.08 -49.92 -45.04
N ALA A 502 25.15 -50.51 -45.61
CA ALA A 502 25.10 -51.32 -46.80
C ALA A 502 25.49 -52.77 -46.49
N ILE A 503 24.71 -53.73 -46.98
CA ILE A 503 24.97 -55.17 -46.87
C ILE A 503 25.07 -55.77 -48.27
N GLY A 504 26.20 -56.40 -48.58
CA GLY A 504 26.36 -57.12 -49.85
C GLY A 504 27.75 -57.71 -50.02
N THR A 505 27.93 -58.52 -51.06
CA THR A 505 29.25 -59.10 -51.38
C THR A 505 30.30 -58.02 -51.65
N VAL A 506 29.88 -56.86 -52.18
CA VAL A 506 30.75 -55.70 -52.44
C VAL A 506 31.42 -55.18 -51.17
N THR A 507 30.69 -55.08 -50.05
CA THR A 507 31.26 -54.59 -48.78
C THR A 507 32.30 -55.57 -48.23
N ASN A 508 31.98 -56.87 -48.29
CA ASN A 508 32.90 -57.93 -47.89
C ASN A 508 34.17 -57.98 -48.75
N LEU A 509 34.05 -57.80 -50.08
CA LEU A 509 35.20 -57.82 -50.98
C LEU A 509 36.09 -56.58 -50.77
N SER A 510 35.53 -55.38 -50.65
CA SER A 510 36.30 -54.16 -50.32
C SER A 510 37.07 -54.31 -49.01
N ALA A 511 36.45 -54.88 -47.96
CA ALA A 511 37.12 -55.12 -46.69
C ALA A 511 38.29 -56.12 -46.83
N ARG A 512 38.14 -57.19 -47.62
CA ARG A 512 39.23 -58.15 -47.87
C ARG A 512 40.36 -57.56 -48.70
N LEU A 513 40.03 -56.78 -49.72
CA LEU A 513 41.04 -56.04 -50.50
C LEU A 513 41.80 -55.07 -49.60
N CYS A 514 41.11 -54.39 -48.67
CA CYS A 514 41.78 -53.51 -47.71
C CYS A 514 42.75 -54.29 -46.84
N GLN A 515 42.35 -55.45 -46.29
CA GLN A 515 43.19 -56.29 -45.43
C GLN A 515 44.47 -56.78 -46.11
N GLU A 516 44.44 -57.08 -47.41
CA GLU A 516 45.63 -57.47 -48.18
C GLU A 516 46.49 -56.27 -48.61
N ALA A 517 45.97 -55.04 -48.51
CA ALA A 517 46.69 -53.84 -48.90
C ALA A 517 47.79 -53.51 -47.89
N GLY A 518 49.04 -53.43 -48.38
CA GLY A 518 50.20 -52.95 -47.63
C GLY A 518 50.17 -51.44 -47.36
N ASP A 519 51.21 -50.94 -46.68
CA ASP A 519 51.34 -49.50 -46.41
C ASP A 519 51.40 -48.68 -47.71
N GLY A 520 50.52 -47.69 -47.82
CA GLY A 520 50.36 -46.83 -48.99
C GLY A 520 49.68 -47.51 -50.17
N GLN A 521 49.22 -48.76 -50.03
CA GLN A 521 48.66 -49.52 -51.13
C GLN A 521 47.14 -49.33 -51.23
N ILE A 522 46.66 -49.11 -52.46
CA ILE A 522 45.24 -49.02 -52.78
C ILE A 522 44.90 -50.18 -53.70
N LEU A 523 44.16 -51.17 -53.18
CA LEU A 523 43.76 -52.35 -53.92
C LEU A 523 42.34 -52.21 -54.44
N VAL A 524 42.15 -52.48 -55.72
CA VAL A 524 40.83 -52.43 -56.36
C VAL A 524 40.50 -53.72 -57.08
N SER A 525 39.22 -54.08 -57.10
CA SER A 525 38.74 -55.21 -57.89
C SER A 525 38.85 -54.93 -59.39
N GLN A 526 38.82 -55.98 -60.21
CA GLN A 526 38.78 -55.85 -61.66
C GLN A 526 37.60 -54.97 -62.16
N ARG A 527 36.45 -55.00 -61.47
CA ARG A 527 35.29 -54.20 -61.87
C ARG A 527 35.55 -52.71 -61.67
N VAL A 528 36.13 -52.33 -60.53
CA VAL A 528 36.50 -50.93 -60.28
C VAL A 528 37.56 -50.48 -61.28
N TYR A 529 38.59 -51.30 -61.52
CA TYR A 529 39.66 -50.96 -62.48
C TYR A 529 39.10 -50.74 -63.90
N ALA A 530 38.16 -51.56 -64.37
CA ALA A 530 37.54 -51.39 -65.68
C ALA A 530 36.86 -50.02 -65.86
N GLU A 531 36.26 -49.48 -64.80
CA GLU A 531 35.61 -48.16 -64.82
C GLU A 531 36.60 -46.98 -64.72
N VAL A 532 37.80 -47.20 -64.17
CA VAL A 532 38.78 -46.13 -63.91
C VAL A 532 40.08 -46.27 -64.69
N GLU A 533 40.23 -47.25 -65.59
CA GLU A 533 41.47 -47.55 -66.31
C GLU A 533 42.08 -46.32 -67.02
N SER A 534 41.23 -45.44 -67.55
CA SER A 534 41.63 -44.19 -68.21
C SER A 534 42.10 -43.10 -67.24
N LEU A 535 41.79 -43.22 -65.94
CA LEU A 535 42.05 -42.22 -64.91
C LEU A 535 43.31 -42.52 -64.09
N VAL A 536 43.74 -43.78 -64.01
CA VAL A 536 44.80 -44.20 -63.08
C VAL A 536 45.93 -44.99 -63.73
N GLU A 537 47.09 -44.93 -63.12
CA GLU A 537 48.18 -45.88 -63.34
C GLU A 537 48.05 -47.00 -62.31
N ALA A 538 48.02 -48.25 -62.77
CA ALA A 538 47.86 -49.41 -61.89
C ALA A 538 48.75 -50.58 -62.31
N VAL A 539 49.07 -51.44 -61.34
CA VAL A 539 49.83 -52.67 -61.56
C VAL A 539 48.93 -53.87 -61.26
N PRO A 540 48.80 -54.85 -62.16
CA PRO A 540 48.07 -56.07 -61.88
C PRO A 540 48.82 -56.91 -60.84
N LEU A 541 48.12 -57.38 -59.80
CA LEU A 541 48.70 -58.23 -58.74
C LEU A 541 48.54 -59.74 -59.02
N GLY A 542 47.95 -60.09 -60.16
CA GLY A 542 47.61 -61.47 -60.49
C GLY A 542 46.38 -61.96 -59.73
N ALA A 543 46.24 -63.29 -59.65
CA ALA A 543 45.10 -63.95 -59.02
C ALA A 543 45.29 -64.03 -57.49
N LEU A 544 44.58 -63.19 -56.74
CA LEU A 544 44.57 -63.18 -55.28
C LEU A 544 43.54 -64.18 -54.74
N THR A 545 43.97 -65.01 -53.77
CA THR A 545 43.06 -65.90 -53.05
C THR A 545 42.68 -65.24 -51.73
N LEU A 546 41.47 -64.68 -51.67
CA LEU A 546 40.97 -63.97 -50.49
C LEU A 546 40.17 -64.91 -49.58
N ARG A 547 40.33 -64.74 -48.26
CA ARG A 547 39.61 -65.55 -47.26
C ARG A 547 38.09 -65.38 -47.40
N GLY A 548 37.39 -66.48 -47.65
CA GLY A 548 35.94 -66.52 -47.85
C GLY A 548 35.49 -66.45 -49.32
N PHE A 549 36.41 -66.37 -50.27
CA PHE A 549 36.13 -66.45 -51.70
C PHE A 549 36.72 -67.72 -52.29
N THR A 550 35.87 -68.54 -52.95
CA THR A 550 36.26 -69.86 -53.48
C THR A 550 37.03 -69.78 -54.81
N ARG A 551 36.96 -68.64 -55.51
CA ARG A 551 37.65 -68.40 -56.78
C ARG A 551 38.70 -67.31 -56.61
N PRO A 552 39.93 -67.49 -57.14
CA PRO A 552 40.91 -66.42 -57.20
C PRO A 552 40.35 -65.21 -57.95
N LEU A 553 40.60 -64.01 -57.43
CA LEU A 553 40.11 -62.74 -57.99
C LEU A 553 41.28 -61.93 -58.54
N ILE A 554 41.07 -61.25 -59.65
CA ILE A 554 42.06 -60.33 -60.20
C ILE A 554 41.89 -58.98 -59.50
N ALA A 555 42.98 -58.47 -58.92
CA ALA A 555 43.03 -57.15 -58.33
C ALA A 555 44.17 -56.32 -58.90
N PHE A 556 44.02 -55.00 -58.78
CA PHE A 556 44.97 -54.02 -59.26
C PHE A 556 45.42 -53.14 -58.09
N SER A 557 46.71 -52.84 -58.05
CA SER A 557 47.29 -51.85 -57.13
C SER A 557 47.34 -50.50 -57.83
N LEU A 558 46.59 -49.51 -57.33
CA LEU A 558 46.61 -48.16 -57.90
C LEU A 558 47.83 -47.38 -57.42
N LEU A 559 48.54 -46.75 -58.35
CA LEU A 559 49.75 -45.96 -58.08
C LEU A 559 49.43 -44.47 -57.95
N ARG A 560 48.81 -43.88 -58.97
CA ARG A 560 48.49 -42.45 -59.03
C ARG A 560 47.45 -42.15 -60.10
N LEU A 561 46.93 -40.93 -60.10
CA LEU A 561 46.13 -40.40 -61.20
C LEU A 561 47.04 -40.15 -62.42
N ARG A 562 46.52 -40.42 -63.62
CA ARG A 562 47.17 -40.04 -64.88
C ARG A 562 47.12 -38.53 -65.06
N ALA A 563 48.21 -37.93 -65.56
CA ALA A 563 48.30 -36.49 -65.78
C ALA A 563 47.31 -35.94 -66.82
N ASP A 564 46.85 -36.79 -67.76
CA ASP A 564 45.97 -36.42 -68.89
C ASP A 564 44.54 -36.99 -68.79
N GLY A 565 44.03 -37.19 -67.57
CA GLY A 565 42.62 -37.56 -67.38
C GLY A 565 41.67 -36.42 -67.83
N PRO A 566 40.48 -36.73 -68.37
CA PRO A 566 39.58 -35.75 -69.01
C PRO A 566 39.15 -34.55 -68.15
N GLU A 567 39.32 -34.60 -66.82
CA GLU A 567 38.97 -33.51 -65.89
C GLU A 567 40.16 -32.70 -65.33
N ALA A 568 41.42 -33.06 -65.62
CA ALA A 568 42.54 -32.16 -65.31
C ALA A 568 42.37 -30.79 -66.00
N ARG A 569 41.59 -30.75 -67.09
CA ARG A 569 41.15 -29.53 -67.78
C ARG A 569 39.95 -28.82 -67.14
N GLN A 570 39.14 -29.47 -66.32
CA GLN A 570 37.93 -28.87 -65.74
C GLN A 570 38.13 -28.31 -64.32
N LEU A 571 39.05 -28.88 -63.53
CA LEU A 571 39.43 -28.28 -62.23
C LEU A 571 40.25 -26.99 -62.42
N SER A 572 41.14 -26.93 -63.43
CA SER A 572 41.88 -25.69 -63.75
C SER A 572 40.98 -24.53 -64.21
N ALA A 573 39.75 -24.79 -64.66
CA ALA A 573 38.82 -23.76 -65.13
C ALA A 573 37.87 -23.23 -64.05
N LYS A 574 37.74 -23.91 -62.90
CA LYS A 574 36.91 -23.45 -61.77
C LYS A 574 37.66 -22.56 -60.78
N ASP A 575 38.98 -22.55 -60.80
CA ASP A 575 39.82 -21.73 -59.92
C ASP A 575 40.10 -20.31 -60.45
N GLU A 576 39.62 -19.94 -61.65
CA GLU A 576 39.73 -18.58 -62.24
C GLU A 576 38.37 -17.85 -62.38
N GLN A 577 37.57 -17.80 -61.30
CA GLN A 577 36.51 -16.77 -61.19
C GLN A 577 36.77 -15.87 -59.97
N PRO A 578 37.15 -14.59 -60.17
CA PRO A 578 37.30 -13.65 -59.06
C PRO A 578 35.93 -13.26 -58.49
N LEU A 579 35.85 -13.20 -57.15
CA LEU A 579 34.74 -12.63 -56.39
C LEU A 579 34.36 -11.23 -56.90
N ALA A 580 33.20 -11.14 -57.54
CA ALA A 580 32.52 -9.86 -57.73
C ALA A 580 31.91 -9.43 -56.40
N ARG A 581 32.43 -8.33 -55.84
CA ARG A 581 31.75 -7.52 -54.84
C ARG A 581 30.53 -6.89 -55.51
N GLU A 582 29.34 -7.12 -54.98
CA GLU A 582 28.21 -6.20 -55.14
C GLU A 582 27.71 -5.74 -53.77
N GLN A 583 27.86 -4.43 -53.57
CA GLN A 583 27.10 -3.62 -52.65
C GLN A 583 25.67 -3.51 -53.18
N THR A 584 24.64 -3.64 -52.33
CA THR A 584 23.52 -2.69 -52.10
C THR A 584 22.34 -3.41 -51.42
N GLY A 585 21.75 -2.76 -50.39
CA GLY A 585 20.51 -3.18 -49.73
C GLY A 585 20.50 -2.90 -48.24
#